data_AF-A0A424QM55-F1
#
_entry.id   AF-A0A424QM55-F1
#
_cell.length_a   1.000
_cell.length_b   1.000
_cell.length_c   1.000
_cell.angle_alpha   90.00
_cell.angle_beta   90.00
_cell.angle_gamma   90.00
#
_symmetry.space_group_name_H-M   'P 1'
#
loop_
_entity.id
_entity.type
_entity.pdbx_description
1 polymer ?
#
loop_
_entity_poly.entity_id
_entity_poly.type
_entity_poly.pdbx_seq_one_letter_code
_entity_poly.pdbx_strand_id
1 'polypeptide(L)'
;MDSFTSAISSSTRRLLRLAILAYWTLFWAFNVLDKAIGGAHFLWVGRDRFAQFQKYFESVGLGSPHVANAALVVAGALEIFAFLYFAGALRFEWKEQQDRARQWGFIGTLLTLGTFTFFSIGDHWFGDRFELLEHTLFWFVSLASWVAFLRLPSDNTVTTSPPAPMPMGQLRAAIGLALVLVAVTATAIFRHSASDFPKRTAALPAEPAGDHIYKVAFPFLGGSTVFENTLAQFKAEHPEERIRHIYTVPTPLRLKKADALIFYIHTEDAP
;
A
#
# COMPACT_ATOMS: atom_id res chain seq x y z
N MET A 1 -27.62 -25.88 -19.97
CA MET A 1 -27.20 -24.74 -19.11
C MET A 1 -26.19 -23.88 -19.89
N ASP A 2 -26.49 -23.63 -21.17
CA ASP A 2 -25.49 -23.33 -22.20
C ASP A 2 -25.73 -21.98 -22.91
N SER A 3 -26.61 -21.14 -22.38
CA SER A 3 -27.01 -19.87 -23.02
C SER A 3 -26.13 -18.66 -22.66
N PHE A 4 -25.23 -18.77 -21.68
CA PHE A 4 -24.42 -17.63 -21.21
C PHE A 4 -23.07 -17.47 -21.91
N THR A 5 -22.56 -18.50 -22.59
CA THR A 5 -21.24 -18.48 -23.26
C THR A 5 -21.26 -17.81 -24.64
N SER A 6 -22.44 -17.44 -25.16
CA SER A 6 -22.62 -16.96 -26.54
C SER A 6 -22.40 -15.44 -26.75
N ALA A 7 -22.18 -14.64 -25.70
CA ALA A 7 -22.27 -13.18 -25.83
C ALA A 7 -20.92 -12.43 -25.97
N ILE A 8 -19.80 -13.05 -25.62
CA ILE A 8 -18.49 -12.38 -25.55
C ILE A 8 -17.62 -12.84 -26.70
N SER A 9 -16.97 -11.94 -27.43
CA SER A 9 -16.09 -12.31 -28.55
C SER A 9 -14.78 -12.98 -28.10
N SER A 10 -14.14 -13.77 -28.98
CA SER A 10 -12.84 -14.40 -28.69
C SER A 10 -11.76 -13.38 -28.33
N SER A 11 -11.71 -12.24 -29.02
CA SER A 11 -10.80 -11.13 -28.72
C SER A 11 -11.06 -10.54 -27.34
N THR A 12 -12.32 -10.37 -26.95
CA THR A 12 -12.69 -9.89 -25.61
C THR A 12 -12.32 -10.91 -24.53
N ARG A 13 -12.54 -12.21 -24.76
CA ARG A 13 -12.12 -13.27 -23.83
C ARG A 13 -10.61 -13.26 -23.61
N ARG A 14 -9.82 -13.16 -24.68
CA ARG A 14 -8.36 -13.04 -24.60
C ARG A 14 -7.92 -11.80 -23.86
N LEU A 15 -8.56 -10.65 -24.11
CA LEU A 15 -8.28 -9.41 -23.40
C LEU A 15 -8.53 -9.55 -21.90
N LEU A 16 -9.65 -10.17 -21.49
CA LEU A 16 -9.98 -10.42 -20.09
C LEU A 16 -8.96 -11.36 -19.43
N ARG A 17 -8.54 -12.42 -20.11
CA ARG A 17 -7.49 -13.34 -19.61
C ARG A 17 -6.17 -12.60 -19.37
N LEU A 18 -5.75 -11.78 -20.33
CA LEU A 18 -4.55 -10.94 -20.20
C LEU A 18 -4.69 -9.91 -19.08
N ALA A 19 -5.86 -9.29 -18.95
CA ALA A 19 -6.13 -8.30 -17.89
C ALA A 19 -6.04 -8.93 -16.49
N ILE A 20 -6.61 -10.14 -16.30
CA ILE A 20 -6.52 -10.88 -15.02
C ILE A 20 -5.04 -11.16 -14.68
N LEU A 21 -4.28 -11.70 -15.62
CA LEU A 21 -2.87 -12.04 -15.38
C LEU A 21 -2.02 -10.78 -15.18
N ALA A 22 -2.29 -9.70 -15.92
CA ALA A 22 -1.61 -8.42 -15.77
C ALA A 22 -1.89 -7.79 -14.40
N TYR A 23 -3.14 -7.82 -13.94
CA TYR A 23 -3.51 -7.34 -12.61
C TYR A 23 -2.69 -8.04 -11.52
N TRP A 24 -2.66 -9.37 -11.50
CA TRP A 24 -1.93 -10.12 -10.48
C TRP A 24 -0.41 -9.97 -10.61
N THR A 25 0.11 -9.83 -11.83
CA THR A 25 1.53 -9.53 -12.06
C THR A 25 1.92 -8.18 -11.45
N LEU A 26 1.13 -7.13 -11.73
CA LEU A 26 1.39 -5.79 -11.21
C LEU A 26 1.18 -5.72 -9.70
N PHE A 27 0.14 -6.37 -9.17
CA PHE A 27 -0.12 -6.46 -7.74
C PHE A 27 1.10 -6.99 -6.98
N TRP A 28 1.64 -8.15 -7.42
CA TRP A 28 2.80 -8.72 -6.75
C TRP A 28 4.09 -7.96 -7.04
N ALA A 29 4.26 -7.39 -8.23
CA ALA A 29 5.40 -6.53 -8.53
C ALA A 29 5.47 -5.33 -7.57
N PHE A 30 4.35 -4.65 -7.34
CA PHE A 30 4.31 -3.52 -6.42
C PHE A 30 4.53 -3.94 -4.96
N ASN A 31 4.05 -5.12 -4.53
CA ASN A 31 4.33 -5.63 -3.18
C ASN A 31 5.82 -5.94 -2.98
N VAL A 32 6.48 -6.54 -3.98
CA VAL A 32 7.92 -6.80 -3.95
C VAL A 32 8.70 -5.49 -3.94
N LEU A 33 8.32 -4.52 -4.77
CA LEU A 33 8.95 -3.19 -4.80
C LEU A 33 8.77 -2.44 -3.47
N ASP A 34 7.60 -2.51 -2.85
CA ASP A 34 7.33 -1.89 -1.54
C ASP A 34 8.28 -2.42 -0.46
N LYS A 35 8.53 -3.73 -0.47
CA LYS A 35 9.48 -4.36 0.47
C LYS A 35 10.94 -4.08 0.14
N ALA A 36 11.27 -3.92 -1.13
CA ALA A 36 12.65 -3.66 -1.57
C ALA A 36 13.10 -2.22 -1.31
N ILE A 37 12.20 -1.24 -1.47
CA ILE A 37 12.53 0.19 -1.30
C ILE A 37 12.74 0.54 0.17
N GLY A 38 11.87 0.04 1.07
CA GLY A 38 11.97 0.27 2.51
C GLY A 38 11.67 1.73 2.92
N GLY A 39 10.82 1.93 3.92
CA GLY A 39 10.51 3.27 4.43
C GLY A 39 9.88 4.23 3.40
N ALA A 40 9.99 5.53 3.67
CA ALA A 40 9.38 6.57 2.85
C ALA A 40 10.42 7.37 2.06
N HIS A 41 10.26 7.41 0.74
CA HIS A 41 11.11 8.14 -0.21
C HIS A 41 10.28 9.14 -1.05
N PHE A 42 10.95 9.97 -1.85
CA PHE A 42 10.31 10.89 -2.79
C PHE A 42 9.40 10.11 -3.75
N LEU A 43 8.08 10.37 -3.70
CA LEU A 43 7.00 9.66 -4.42
C LEU A 43 6.65 8.24 -3.95
N TRP A 44 7.35 7.69 -2.94
CA TRP A 44 7.06 6.38 -2.35
C TRP A 44 6.83 6.53 -0.84
N VAL A 45 5.61 6.85 -0.45
CA VAL A 45 5.25 7.17 0.96
C VAL A 45 4.63 5.93 1.62
N GLY A 46 5.42 4.85 1.72
CA GLY A 46 5.01 3.59 2.37
C GLY A 46 5.35 3.55 3.87
N ARG A 47 4.70 2.66 4.62
CA ARG A 47 5.19 2.26 5.95
C ARG A 47 6.45 1.44 5.77
N ASP A 48 7.44 1.67 6.63
CA ASP A 48 8.59 0.77 6.71
C ASP A 48 8.13 -0.61 7.19
N ARG A 49 8.10 -1.59 6.28
CA ARG A 49 7.66 -2.96 6.54
C ARG A 49 8.58 -3.68 7.53
N PHE A 50 9.86 -3.33 7.57
CA PHE A 50 10.79 -3.88 8.54
C PHE A 50 10.44 -3.41 9.96
N ALA A 51 10.26 -2.10 10.12
CA ALA A 51 9.84 -1.53 11.40
C ALA A 51 8.43 -1.99 11.81
N GLN A 52 7.52 -2.22 10.85
CA GLN A 52 6.20 -2.76 11.12
C GLN A 52 6.26 -4.19 11.65
N PHE A 53 7.03 -5.08 11.00
CA PHE A 53 7.23 -6.45 11.45
C PHE A 53 7.87 -6.50 12.84
N GLN A 54 8.89 -5.69 13.11
CA GLN A 54 9.50 -5.62 14.45
C GLN A 54 8.46 -5.25 15.52
N LYS A 55 7.64 -4.23 15.28
CA LYS A 55 6.57 -3.82 16.21
C LYS A 55 5.54 -4.92 16.46
N TYR A 56 5.16 -5.67 15.42
CA TYR A 56 4.25 -6.81 15.58
C TYR A 56 4.84 -7.92 16.43
N PHE A 57 6.10 -8.29 16.21
CA PHE A 57 6.74 -9.32 17.00
C PHE A 57 7.05 -8.86 18.44
N GLU A 58 7.38 -7.59 18.65
CA GLU A 58 7.50 -6.98 19.98
C GLU A 58 6.16 -6.99 20.75
N SER A 59 5.03 -6.72 20.10
CA SER A 59 3.72 -6.63 20.77
C SER A 59 3.27 -7.95 21.40
N VAL A 60 3.79 -9.08 20.91
CA VAL A 60 3.50 -10.43 21.43
C VAL A 60 4.64 -10.99 22.30
N GLY A 61 5.60 -10.15 22.69
CA GLY A 61 6.74 -10.54 23.53
C GLY A 61 7.85 -11.29 22.80
N LEU A 62 7.80 -11.37 21.47
CA LEU A 62 8.80 -11.99 20.61
C LEU A 62 9.75 -10.93 20.02
N GLY A 63 10.28 -10.04 20.84
CA GLY A 63 11.13 -8.91 20.41
C GLY A 63 12.50 -9.28 19.82
N SER A 64 12.74 -10.54 19.43
CA SER A 64 13.98 -10.94 18.76
C SER A 64 13.97 -10.45 17.31
N PRO A 65 14.89 -9.55 16.91
CA PRO A 65 14.93 -9.03 15.54
C PRO A 65 15.16 -10.13 14.49
N HIS A 66 15.80 -11.23 14.87
CA HIS A 66 16.06 -12.35 13.97
C HIS A 66 14.77 -13.08 13.54
N VAL A 67 13.79 -13.20 14.44
CA VAL A 67 12.52 -13.88 14.16
C VAL A 67 11.67 -13.02 13.24
N ALA A 68 11.56 -11.72 13.52
CA ALA A 68 10.87 -10.76 12.66
C ALA A 68 11.48 -10.72 11.25
N ASN A 69 12.81 -10.73 11.15
CA ASN A 69 13.52 -10.75 9.86
C ASN A 69 13.27 -12.04 9.10
N ALA A 70 13.30 -13.21 9.78
CA ALA A 70 13.02 -14.48 9.14
C ALA A 70 11.59 -14.51 8.57
N ALA A 71 10.60 -14.04 9.33
CA ALA A 71 9.22 -13.92 8.87
C ALA A 71 9.10 -12.99 7.65
N LEU A 72 9.81 -11.86 7.66
CA LEU A 72 9.83 -10.91 6.53
C LEU A 72 10.47 -11.52 5.29
N VAL A 73 11.55 -12.29 5.43
CA VAL A 73 12.20 -13.00 4.32
C VAL A 73 11.27 -14.05 3.72
N VAL A 74 10.57 -14.82 4.57
CA VAL A 74 9.57 -15.81 4.10
C VAL A 74 8.44 -15.11 3.36
N ALA A 75 7.91 -14.02 3.92
CA ALA A 75 6.90 -13.19 3.26
C ALA A 75 7.38 -12.70 1.89
N GLY A 76 8.54 -12.04 1.83
CA GLY A 76 9.10 -11.53 0.59
C GLY A 76 9.36 -12.62 -0.46
N ALA A 77 9.85 -13.80 -0.04
CA ALA A 77 10.05 -14.93 -0.94
C ALA A 77 8.74 -15.40 -1.57
N LEU A 78 7.68 -15.57 -0.77
CA LEU A 78 6.36 -15.96 -1.25
C LEU A 78 5.82 -14.97 -2.30
N GLU A 79 5.99 -13.67 -2.06
CA GLU A 79 5.57 -12.61 -3.00
C GLU A 79 6.37 -12.62 -4.30
N ILE A 80 7.69 -12.81 -4.22
CA ILE A 80 8.55 -12.93 -5.40
C ILE A 80 8.14 -14.14 -6.24
N PHE A 81 7.89 -15.30 -5.61
CA PHE A 81 7.46 -16.48 -6.36
C PHE A 81 6.09 -16.25 -7.00
N ALA A 82 5.13 -15.67 -6.28
CA ALA A 82 3.82 -15.34 -6.86
C ALA A 82 3.95 -14.40 -8.07
N PHE A 83 4.77 -13.35 -7.95
CA PHE A 83 5.10 -12.44 -9.06
C PHE A 83 5.66 -13.19 -10.28
N LEU A 84 6.69 -14.02 -10.08
CA LEU A 84 7.35 -14.74 -11.17
C LEU A 84 6.37 -15.69 -11.90
N TYR A 85 5.52 -16.38 -11.15
CA TYR A 85 4.53 -17.29 -11.74
C TYR A 85 3.45 -16.55 -12.52
N PHE A 86 2.94 -15.41 -12.04
CA PHE A 86 2.00 -14.60 -12.81
C PHE A 86 2.63 -13.92 -14.02
N ALA A 87 3.85 -13.39 -13.88
CA ALA A 87 4.58 -12.81 -15.01
C ALA A 87 4.86 -13.85 -16.11
N GLY A 88 5.24 -15.06 -15.70
CA GLY A 88 5.41 -16.19 -16.63
C GLY A 88 4.09 -16.62 -17.26
N ALA A 89 3.01 -16.72 -16.49
CA ALA A 89 1.67 -17.01 -17.01
C ALA A 89 1.24 -15.97 -18.05
N LEU A 90 1.41 -14.68 -17.76
CA LEU A 90 1.11 -13.56 -18.66
C LEU A 90 1.92 -13.66 -19.95
N ARG A 91 3.22 -13.97 -19.85
CA ARG A 91 4.09 -14.18 -21.02
C ARG A 91 3.62 -15.37 -21.86
N PHE A 92 3.23 -16.48 -21.23
CA PHE A 92 2.74 -17.65 -21.96
C PHE A 92 1.38 -17.40 -22.62
N GLU A 93 0.48 -16.68 -21.94
CA GLU A 93 -0.81 -16.26 -22.51
C GLU A 93 -0.61 -15.33 -23.71
N TRP A 94 0.33 -14.39 -23.60
CA TRP A 94 0.71 -13.50 -24.71
C TRP A 94 1.23 -14.28 -25.92
N LYS A 95 2.05 -15.32 -25.68
CA LYS A 95 2.59 -16.23 -26.69
C LYS A 95 1.62 -17.33 -27.15
N GLU A 96 0.35 -17.26 -26.72
CA GLU A 96 -0.69 -18.23 -27.08
C GLU A 96 -0.38 -19.67 -26.61
N GLN A 97 0.48 -19.83 -25.61
CA GLN A 97 0.82 -21.12 -24.98
C GLN A 97 -0.14 -21.39 -23.80
N GLN A 98 -1.40 -21.66 -24.13
CA GLN A 98 -2.53 -21.70 -23.20
C GLN A 98 -2.34 -22.71 -22.04
N ASP A 99 -1.83 -23.91 -22.33
CA ASP A 99 -1.62 -24.93 -21.30
C ASP A 99 -0.57 -24.50 -20.27
N ARG A 100 0.52 -23.88 -20.73
CA ARG A 100 1.57 -23.36 -19.87
C ARG A 100 1.10 -22.13 -19.09
N ALA A 101 0.35 -21.25 -19.74
CA ALA A 101 -0.26 -20.09 -19.09
C ALA A 101 -1.19 -20.53 -17.94
N ARG A 102 -1.99 -21.56 -18.17
CA ARG A 102 -2.86 -22.15 -17.15
C ARG A 102 -2.07 -22.78 -16.01
N GLN A 103 -1.03 -23.58 -16.31
CA GLN A 103 -0.20 -24.20 -15.27
C GLN A 103 0.50 -23.16 -14.39
N TRP A 104 1.12 -22.16 -15.01
CA TRP A 104 1.80 -21.09 -14.29
C TRP A 104 0.83 -20.21 -13.52
N GLY A 105 -0.32 -19.87 -14.11
CA GLY A 105 -1.38 -19.10 -13.45
C GLY A 105 -1.98 -19.85 -12.26
N PHE A 106 -2.13 -21.18 -12.36
CA PHE A 106 -2.58 -22.02 -11.26
C PHE A 106 -1.60 -21.99 -10.08
N ILE A 107 -0.31 -22.18 -10.34
CA ILE A 107 0.72 -22.13 -9.30
C ILE A 107 0.79 -20.73 -8.69
N GLY A 108 0.75 -19.67 -9.49
CA GLY A 108 0.69 -18.28 -9.00
C GLY A 108 -0.53 -18.02 -8.11
N THR A 109 -1.69 -18.59 -8.47
CA THR A 109 -2.91 -18.53 -7.65
C THR A 109 -2.72 -19.28 -6.33
N LEU A 110 -2.19 -20.50 -6.34
CA LEU A 110 -1.93 -21.26 -5.10
C LEU A 110 -0.98 -20.53 -4.17
N LEU A 111 0.11 -19.97 -4.72
CA LEU A 111 1.05 -19.14 -3.96
C LEU A 111 0.32 -17.93 -3.37
N THR A 112 -0.51 -17.25 -4.14
CA THR A 112 -1.30 -16.10 -3.66
C THR A 112 -2.23 -16.45 -2.51
N LEU A 113 -2.99 -17.54 -2.63
CA LEU A 113 -3.88 -18.01 -1.58
C LEU A 113 -3.08 -18.39 -0.33
N GLY A 114 -1.93 -19.06 -0.51
CA GLY A 114 -1.01 -19.39 0.58
C GLY A 114 -0.46 -18.14 1.28
N THR A 115 0.02 -17.16 0.52
CA THR A 115 0.54 -15.89 1.03
C THR A 115 -0.51 -15.12 1.82
N PHE A 116 -1.72 -14.94 1.28
CA PHE A 116 -2.77 -14.24 2.02
C PHE A 116 -3.29 -15.02 3.22
N THR A 117 -3.26 -16.36 3.19
CA THR A 117 -3.56 -17.17 4.38
C THR A 117 -2.50 -16.95 5.46
N PHE A 118 -1.22 -16.97 5.08
CA PHE A 118 -0.11 -16.68 5.99
C PHE A 118 -0.24 -15.29 6.61
N PHE A 119 -0.54 -14.26 5.82
CA PHE A 119 -0.77 -12.91 6.32
C PHE A 119 -2.00 -12.82 7.21
N SER A 120 -3.14 -13.41 6.83
CA SER A 120 -4.36 -13.38 7.64
C SER A 120 -4.17 -14.03 9.02
N ILE A 121 -3.37 -15.11 9.11
CA ILE A 121 -2.99 -15.72 10.39
C ILE A 121 -2.17 -14.72 11.22
N GLY A 122 -1.20 -14.06 10.59
CA GLY A 122 -0.39 -13.01 11.21
C GLY A 122 -1.25 -11.86 11.72
N ASP A 123 -2.12 -11.31 10.89
CA ASP A 123 -2.99 -10.17 11.24
C ASP A 123 -3.93 -10.52 12.40
N HIS A 124 -4.45 -11.75 12.44
CA HIS A 124 -5.24 -12.23 13.55
C HIS A 124 -4.39 -12.34 14.83
N TRP A 125 -3.18 -12.87 14.73
CA TRP A 125 -2.25 -13.05 15.85
C TRP A 125 -1.80 -11.70 16.44
N PHE A 126 -1.49 -10.72 15.58
CA PHE A 126 -1.01 -9.39 15.97
C PHE A 126 -2.13 -8.38 16.22
N GLY A 127 -3.38 -8.73 15.91
CA GLY A 127 -4.56 -7.90 16.15
C GLY A 127 -4.80 -6.79 15.11
N ASP A 128 -4.20 -6.85 13.92
CA ASP A 128 -4.46 -5.90 12.84
C ASP A 128 -5.74 -6.27 12.07
N ARG A 129 -6.87 -5.74 12.54
CA ARG A 129 -8.19 -6.02 11.94
C ARG A 129 -8.38 -5.40 10.55
N PHE A 130 -7.63 -4.36 10.23
CA PHE A 130 -7.76 -3.69 8.94
C PHE A 130 -7.01 -4.49 7.86
N GLU A 131 -5.75 -4.85 8.12
CA GLU A 131 -4.96 -5.71 7.23
C GLU A 131 -5.63 -7.09 7.05
N LEU A 132 -6.22 -7.66 8.12
CA LEU A 132 -6.96 -8.93 8.04
C LEU A 132 -8.12 -8.89 7.02
N LEU A 133 -8.89 -7.80 7.00
CA LEU A 133 -10.03 -7.65 6.09
C LEU A 133 -9.53 -7.55 4.65
N GLU A 134 -8.50 -6.74 4.40
CA GLU A 134 -7.90 -6.57 3.09
C GLU A 134 -7.33 -7.89 2.55
N HIS A 135 -6.52 -8.61 3.33
CA HIS A 135 -5.95 -9.89 2.90
C HIS A 135 -7.01 -10.96 2.66
N THR A 136 -8.05 -11.03 3.50
CA THR A 136 -9.17 -11.96 3.28
C THR A 136 -9.93 -11.61 2.00
N LEU A 137 -10.15 -10.33 1.71
CA LEU A 137 -10.78 -9.89 0.46
C LEU A 137 -9.94 -10.29 -0.75
N PHE A 138 -8.63 -10.04 -0.72
CA PHE A 138 -7.75 -10.43 -1.83
C PHE A 138 -7.66 -11.94 -2.02
N TRP A 139 -7.79 -12.73 -0.95
CA TRP A 139 -7.91 -14.18 -1.05
C TRP A 139 -9.11 -14.59 -1.91
N PHE A 140 -10.30 -14.04 -1.64
CA PHE A 140 -11.50 -14.33 -2.43
C PHE A 140 -11.41 -13.79 -3.86
N VAL A 141 -10.87 -12.59 -4.05
CA VAL A 141 -10.66 -12.00 -5.38
C VAL A 141 -9.70 -12.85 -6.21
N SER A 142 -8.64 -13.41 -5.60
CA SER A 142 -7.71 -14.32 -6.27
C SER A 142 -8.40 -15.60 -6.73
N LEU A 143 -9.16 -16.24 -5.83
CA LEU A 143 -9.92 -17.43 -6.17
C LEU A 143 -10.95 -17.16 -7.28
N ALA A 144 -11.70 -16.06 -7.17
CA ALA A 144 -12.68 -15.65 -8.17
C ALA A 144 -12.02 -15.33 -9.52
N SER A 145 -10.87 -14.65 -9.51
CA SER A 145 -10.07 -14.36 -10.70
C SER A 145 -9.62 -15.63 -11.41
N TRP A 146 -9.18 -16.63 -10.66
CA TRP A 146 -8.78 -17.92 -11.20
C TRP A 146 -9.96 -18.68 -11.79
N VAL A 147 -11.10 -18.71 -11.10
CA VAL A 147 -12.33 -19.31 -11.63
C VAL A 147 -12.77 -18.59 -12.91
N ALA A 148 -12.75 -17.25 -12.94
CA ALA A 148 -13.05 -16.47 -14.12
C ALA A 148 -12.10 -16.80 -15.28
N PHE A 149 -10.79 -16.90 -15.00
CA PHE A 149 -9.78 -17.27 -15.98
C PHE A 149 -10.02 -18.66 -16.58
N LEU A 150 -10.43 -19.65 -15.77
CA LEU A 150 -10.79 -20.99 -16.24
C LEU A 150 -12.09 -21.02 -17.05
N ARG A 151 -13.05 -20.16 -16.72
CA ARG A 151 -14.35 -20.07 -17.40
C ARG A 151 -14.30 -19.29 -18.71
N LEU A 152 -13.19 -18.63 -19.02
CA LEU A 152 -12.94 -17.95 -20.29
C LEU A 152 -12.25 -18.90 -21.26
N PRO A 153 -13.00 -19.61 -22.14
CA PRO A 153 -12.42 -20.55 -23.09
C PRO A 153 -11.46 -19.84 -24.05
N SER A 154 -10.30 -20.46 -24.21
CA SER A 154 -9.28 -20.10 -25.18
C SER A 154 -9.69 -20.65 -26.54
N ASP A 155 -10.72 -20.08 -27.16
CA ASP A 155 -11.16 -20.59 -28.47
C ASP A 155 -10.09 -20.31 -29.53
N ASN A 156 -9.44 -21.39 -29.97
CA ASN A 156 -8.77 -21.48 -31.27
C ASN A 156 -9.77 -21.77 -32.40
N THR A 157 -11.05 -22.00 -32.06
CA THR A 157 -12.14 -22.15 -33.01
C THR A 157 -12.58 -20.78 -33.50
N VAL A 158 -12.27 -20.52 -34.77
CA VAL A 158 -12.78 -19.37 -35.52
C VAL A 158 -14.31 -19.48 -35.57
N THR A 159 -15.00 -18.91 -34.59
CA THR A 159 -16.40 -18.51 -34.78
C THR A 159 -16.39 -17.33 -35.75
N THR A 160 -16.88 -17.59 -36.96
CA THR A 160 -16.93 -16.74 -38.17
C THR A 160 -17.84 -15.52 -38.05
N SER A 161 -18.07 -15.01 -36.85
CA SER A 161 -18.74 -13.73 -36.67
C SER A 161 -17.73 -12.77 -36.06
N PRO A 162 -17.26 -11.74 -36.80
CA PRO A 162 -16.43 -10.72 -36.20
C PRO A 162 -17.20 -10.14 -35.00
N PRO A 163 -16.56 -9.95 -33.84
CA PRO A 163 -17.15 -9.13 -32.78
C PRO A 163 -17.72 -7.86 -33.42
N ALA A 164 -18.92 -7.45 -33.01
CA ALA A 164 -19.33 -6.08 -33.29
C ALA A 164 -18.17 -5.18 -32.82
N PRO A 165 -17.53 -4.41 -33.71
CA PRO A 165 -16.40 -3.60 -33.33
C PRO A 165 -16.86 -2.69 -32.19
N MET A 166 -16.14 -2.73 -31.07
CA MET A 166 -16.42 -1.83 -29.96
C MET A 166 -16.50 -0.41 -30.55
N PRO A 167 -17.57 0.35 -30.29
CA PRO A 167 -17.74 1.65 -30.93
C PRO A 167 -16.48 2.47 -30.66
N MET A 168 -15.75 2.85 -31.72
CA MET A 168 -14.45 3.51 -31.59
C MET A 168 -14.55 4.78 -30.71
N GLY A 169 -15.73 5.42 -30.70
CA GLY A 169 -16.07 6.50 -29.77
C GLY A 169 -16.07 6.09 -28.29
N GLN A 170 -16.63 4.93 -27.93
CA GLN A 170 -16.62 4.42 -26.56
C GLN A 170 -15.20 4.02 -26.11
N LEU A 171 -14.43 3.37 -26.98
CA LEU A 171 -13.04 3.03 -26.67
C LEU A 171 -12.19 4.29 -26.46
N ARG A 172 -12.32 5.29 -27.36
CA ARG A 172 -11.63 6.59 -27.22
C ARG A 172 -12.07 7.33 -25.97
N ALA A 173 -13.35 7.30 -25.63
CA ALA A 173 -13.88 7.92 -24.41
C ALA A 173 -13.34 7.22 -23.15
N ALA A 174 -13.31 5.88 -23.12
CA ALA A 174 -12.76 5.11 -22.01
C ALA A 174 -11.26 5.37 -21.83
N ILE A 175 -10.48 5.35 -22.91
CA ILE A 175 -9.05 5.70 -22.89
C ILE A 175 -8.86 7.15 -22.42
N GLY A 176 -9.65 8.08 -22.96
CA GLY A 176 -9.60 9.50 -22.57
C GLY A 176 -9.89 9.68 -21.09
N LEU A 177 -10.94 9.04 -20.56
CA LEU A 177 -11.27 9.06 -19.15
C LEU A 177 -10.17 8.45 -18.29
N ALA A 178 -9.62 7.31 -18.68
CA ALA A 178 -8.52 6.66 -17.96
C ALA A 178 -7.29 7.58 -17.91
N LEU A 179 -6.91 8.21 -19.02
CA LEU A 179 -5.79 9.15 -19.07
C LEU A 179 -6.04 10.39 -18.21
N VAL A 180 -7.26 10.94 -18.21
CA VAL A 180 -7.63 12.07 -17.35
C VAL A 180 -7.54 11.67 -15.87
N LEU A 181 -8.07 10.50 -15.49
CA LEU A 181 -7.99 10.00 -14.13
C LEU A 181 -6.53 9.77 -13.68
N VAL A 182 -5.69 9.19 -14.55
CA VAL A 182 -4.25 9.03 -14.29
C VAL A 182 -3.56 10.39 -14.14
N ALA A 183 -3.85 11.35 -15.02
CA ALA A 183 -3.24 12.67 -14.97
C ALA A 183 -3.66 13.44 -13.70
N VAL A 184 -4.94 13.39 -13.33
CA VAL A 184 -5.47 14.04 -12.12
C VAL A 184 -4.87 13.41 -10.85
N THR A 185 -4.87 12.08 -10.76
CA THR A 185 -4.32 11.36 -9.60
C THR A 185 -2.82 11.54 -9.48
N ALA A 186 -2.06 11.42 -10.58
CA ALA A 186 -0.63 11.71 -10.60
C ALA A 186 -0.37 13.16 -10.16
N THR A 187 -1.04 14.14 -10.76
CA THR A 187 -0.87 15.56 -10.39
C THR A 187 -1.19 15.80 -8.91
N ALA A 188 -2.23 15.16 -8.36
CA ALA A 188 -2.55 15.25 -6.95
C ALA A 188 -1.45 14.67 -6.06
N ILE A 189 -0.90 13.50 -6.41
CA ILE A 189 0.22 12.86 -5.69
C ILE A 189 1.48 13.73 -5.75
N PHE A 190 1.86 14.21 -6.93
CA PHE A 190 3.02 15.07 -7.10
C PHE A 190 2.88 16.39 -6.35
N ARG A 191 1.69 17.02 -6.41
CA ARG A 191 1.41 18.25 -5.68
C ARG A 191 1.50 18.04 -4.17
N HIS A 192 0.85 16.99 -3.65
CA HIS A 192 0.93 16.63 -2.23
C HIS A 192 2.37 16.33 -1.79
N SER A 193 3.12 15.57 -2.60
CA SER A 193 4.52 15.29 -2.33
C SER A 193 5.39 16.55 -2.34
N ALA A 194 5.10 17.54 -3.19
CA ALA A 194 5.86 18.79 -3.20
C ALA A 194 5.50 19.71 -2.03
N SER A 195 4.22 19.80 -1.65
CA SER A 195 3.75 20.73 -0.61
C SER A 195 3.87 20.20 0.81
N ASP A 196 3.66 18.91 1.01
CA ASP A 196 3.45 18.33 2.35
C ASP A 196 4.57 17.37 2.78
N PHE A 197 5.38 16.85 1.85
CA PHE A 197 6.54 16.03 2.21
C PHE A 197 7.56 16.79 3.09
N PRO A 198 7.88 18.08 2.82
CA PRO A 198 8.75 18.86 3.71
C PRO A 198 8.20 19.00 5.14
N LYS A 199 6.88 18.95 5.33
CA LYS A 199 6.24 19.06 6.66
C LYS A 199 6.49 17.84 7.55
N ARG A 200 6.99 16.73 6.99
CA ARG A 200 7.39 15.53 7.75
C ARG A 200 8.73 15.69 8.47
N THR A 201 9.49 16.73 8.15
CA THR A 201 10.76 17.04 8.82
C THR A 201 10.81 18.49 9.30
N ALA A 202 10.02 19.39 8.73
CA ALA A 202 9.97 20.78 9.18
C ALA A 202 9.62 20.89 10.66
N ALA A 203 10.29 21.80 11.34
CA ALA A 203 9.98 22.19 12.70
C ALA A 203 8.59 22.85 12.81
N LEU A 204 7.99 22.77 13.98
CA LEU A 204 6.68 23.34 14.28
C LEU A 204 6.84 24.58 15.16
N PRO A 205 6.00 25.61 14.97
CA PRO A 205 6.02 26.76 15.85
C PRO A 205 5.57 26.38 17.26
N ALA A 206 6.23 26.96 18.27
CA ALA A 206 5.82 26.87 19.66
C ALA A 206 5.05 28.13 20.03
N GLU A 207 3.79 27.97 20.44
CA GLU A 207 2.92 29.09 20.80
C GLU A 207 2.98 29.35 22.31
N PRO A 208 3.17 30.59 22.77
CA PRO A 208 3.16 30.90 24.20
C PRO A 208 1.78 30.57 24.79
N ALA A 209 1.78 29.75 25.84
CA ALA A 209 0.58 29.26 26.52
C ALA A 209 0.53 29.63 28.01
N GLY A 210 1.59 30.25 28.53
CA GLY A 210 1.71 30.74 29.89
C GLY A 210 3.12 31.28 30.15
N ASP A 211 3.36 31.72 31.38
CA ASP A 211 4.68 32.14 31.83
C ASP A 211 5.67 30.95 31.76
N HIS A 212 6.75 31.11 31.00
CA HIS A 212 7.72 30.05 30.68
C HIS A 212 7.09 28.73 30.17
N ILE A 213 5.93 28.80 29.51
CA ILE A 213 5.21 27.64 28.99
C ILE A 213 4.83 27.88 27.54
N TYR A 214 5.29 26.97 26.68
CA TYR A 214 5.03 27.00 25.24
C TYR A 214 4.33 25.71 24.81
N LYS A 215 3.35 25.84 23.93
CA LYS A 215 2.53 24.74 23.42
C LYS A 215 2.91 24.44 21.97
N VAL A 216 3.08 23.16 21.67
CA VAL A 216 3.28 22.67 20.30
C VAL A 216 2.16 21.69 19.95
N ALA A 217 1.47 21.95 18.82
CA ALA A 217 0.48 21.05 18.26
C ALA A 217 1.14 20.10 17.25
N PHE A 218 1.32 18.85 17.65
CA PHE A 218 2.05 17.87 16.84
C PHE A 218 1.12 17.15 15.86
N PRO A 219 1.40 17.20 14.54
CA PRO A 219 0.55 16.58 13.54
C PRO A 219 0.67 15.05 13.58
N PHE A 220 -0.37 14.36 13.13
CA PHE A 220 -0.44 12.89 13.11
C PHE A 220 0.69 12.20 12.33
N LEU A 221 1.28 12.86 11.35
CA LEU A 221 2.37 12.33 10.53
C LEU A 221 3.75 12.84 10.95
N GLY A 222 3.85 13.66 12.00
CA GLY A 222 5.12 14.12 12.55
C GLY A 222 5.89 12.96 13.19
N GLY A 223 7.17 12.80 12.84
CA GLY A 223 8.07 11.81 13.44
C GLY A 223 9.07 12.44 14.41
N SER A 224 10.01 11.65 14.94
CA SER A 224 11.08 12.15 15.82
C SER A 224 11.86 13.32 15.21
N THR A 225 12.10 13.32 13.90
CA THR A 225 12.77 14.42 13.20
C THR A 225 12.03 15.76 13.30
N VAL A 226 10.69 15.75 13.23
CA VAL A 226 9.88 16.97 13.43
C VAL A 226 10.04 17.47 14.85
N PHE A 227 10.03 16.56 15.82
CA PHE A 227 10.19 16.89 17.23
C PHE A 227 11.58 17.49 17.51
N GLU A 228 12.64 16.85 17.05
CA GLU A 228 14.03 17.32 17.18
C GLU A 228 14.22 18.70 16.54
N ASN A 229 13.74 18.88 15.31
CA ASN A 229 13.82 20.16 14.62
C ASN A 229 12.99 21.24 15.31
N THR A 230 11.84 20.89 15.89
CA THR A 230 11.02 21.81 16.68
C THR A 230 11.76 22.31 17.92
N LEU A 231 12.45 21.43 18.64
CA LEU A 231 13.25 21.84 19.80
C LEU A 231 14.48 22.68 19.39
N ALA A 232 15.09 22.37 18.25
CA ALA A 232 16.19 23.15 17.71
C ALA A 232 15.74 24.57 17.31
N GLN A 233 14.60 24.69 16.62
CA GLN A 233 14.00 25.98 16.27
C GLN A 233 13.63 26.77 17.53
N PHE A 234 12.99 26.13 18.51
CA PHE A 234 12.60 26.76 19.77
C PHE A 234 13.79 27.40 20.50
N LYS A 235 14.92 26.67 20.62
CA LYS A 235 16.14 27.21 21.26
C LYS A 235 16.76 28.37 20.49
N ALA A 236 16.61 28.40 19.17
CA ALA A 236 17.12 29.50 18.35
C ALA A 236 16.25 30.75 18.46
N GLU A 237 14.93 30.57 18.62
CA GLU A 237 13.95 31.65 18.76
C GLU A 237 13.88 32.21 20.20
N HIS A 238 14.21 31.39 21.20
CA HIS A 238 14.20 31.74 22.62
C HIS A 238 15.56 31.47 23.30
N PRO A 239 16.62 32.20 22.95
CA PRO A 239 17.95 32.00 23.52
C PRO A 239 18.02 32.28 25.04
N GLU A 240 17.09 33.08 25.56
CA GLU A 240 16.92 33.42 26.97
C GLU A 240 16.21 32.34 27.80
N GLU A 241 15.65 31.31 27.17
CA GLU A 241 14.86 30.28 27.82
C GLU A 241 15.60 28.94 27.86
N ARG A 242 15.77 28.37 29.06
CA ARG A 242 16.31 27.03 29.26
C ARG A 242 15.20 26.00 29.38
N ILE A 243 15.14 25.03 28.45
CA ILE A 243 14.18 23.91 28.52
C ILE A 243 14.43 23.09 29.78
N ARG A 244 13.42 23.03 30.66
CA ARG A 244 13.47 22.28 31.92
C ARG A 244 12.74 20.94 31.80
N HIS A 245 11.52 20.95 31.27
CA HIS A 245 10.68 19.75 31.09
C HIS A 245 9.85 19.81 29.81
N ILE A 246 9.61 18.65 29.20
CA ILE A 246 8.66 18.50 28.09
C ILE A 246 7.59 17.49 28.55
N TYR A 247 6.32 17.89 28.54
CA TYR A 247 5.23 17.05 29.03
C TYR A 247 3.97 17.16 28.17
N THR A 248 3.09 16.16 28.28
CA THR A 248 1.75 16.17 27.69
C THR A 248 0.71 16.02 28.79
N VAL A 249 -0.49 16.58 28.59
CA VAL A 249 -1.58 16.55 29.58
C VAL A 249 -2.66 15.54 29.18
N PRO A 250 -3.25 14.79 30.14
CA PRO A 250 -4.38 13.90 29.88
C PRO A 250 -5.66 14.65 29.45
N THR A 251 -6.51 13.94 28.68
CA THR A 251 -7.52 14.42 27.71
C THR A 251 -8.83 14.95 28.32
N PRO A 252 -9.47 15.99 27.72
CA PRO A 252 -10.78 15.72 27.11
C PRO A 252 -11.06 16.39 25.73
N LEU A 253 -10.09 17.05 25.08
CA LEU A 253 -10.34 17.80 23.81
C LEU A 253 -10.19 17.00 22.50
N ARG A 254 -10.19 15.66 22.55
CA ARG A 254 -10.09 14.79 21.36
C ARG A 254 -11.43 14.51 20.65
N LEU A 255 -12.44 15.36 20.84
CA LEU A 255 -13.69 15.26 20.11
C LEU A 255 -13.52 15.90 18.72
N LYS A 256 -13.21 15.06 17.73
CA LYS A 256 -13.35 15.30 16.28
C LYS A 256 -12.36 16.25 15.59
N LYS A 257 -11.27 16.68 16.24
CA LYS A 257 -10.11 17.27 15.54
C LYS A 257 -8.92 16.33 15.66
N ALA A 258 -8.31 15.99 14.54
CA ALA A 258 -7.23 15.01 14.41
C ALA A 258 -5.87 15.57 14.87
N ASP A 259 -5.79 16.03 16.13
CA ASP A 259 -4.51 16.40 16.74
C ASP A 259 -3.95 15.15 17.44
N ALA A 260 -2.85 14.61 16.92
CA ALA A 260 -2.31 13.34 17.35
C ALA A 260 -1.64 13.43 18.73
N LEU A 261 -0.91 14.51 19.00
CA LEU A 261 -0.25 14.79 20.27
C LEU A 261 -0.11 16.30 20.48
N ILE A 262 -0.34 16.79 21.69
CA ILE A 262 0.01 18.15 22.10
C ILE A 262 1.05 18.00 23.22
N PHE A 263 2.17 18.70 23.11
CA PHE A 263 3.17 18.76 24.17
C PHE A 263 3.47 20.22 24.54
N TYR A 264 3.90 20.39 25.79
CA TYR A 264 4.27 21.66 26.37
C TYR A 264 5.76 21.64 26.68
N ILE A 265 6.44 22.73 26.32
CA ILE A 265 7.83 23.00 26.69
C ILE A 265 7.76 23.97 27.87
N HIS A 266 8.23 23.52 29.03
CA HIS A 266 8.38 24.38 30.19
C HIS A 266 9.83 24.81 30.33
N THR A 267 10.04 26.10 30.47
CA THR A 267 11.36 26.72 30.50
C THR A 267 11.61 27.41 31.83
N GLU A 268 12.78 28.02 31.96
CA GLU A 268 13.18 28.92 33.02
C GLU A 268 14.26 29.85 32.45
N ASP A 269 14.50 30.99 33.08
CA ASP A 269 15.53 31.93 32.60
C ASP A 269 16.90 31.24 32.46
N ALA A 270 17.53 31.48 31.31
CA ALA A 270 18.91 31.08 31.09
C ALA A 270 19.84 31.86 32.03
N PRO A 271 20.86 31.21 32.62
CA PRO A 271 21.82 31.85 33.54
C PRO A 271 22.73 32.88 32.85
#